data_AF-A0A8T3P9U2-F1
#
_entry.id   AF-A0A8T3P9U2-F1
#
_cell.length_a   1.000
_cell.length_b   1.000
_cell.length_c   1.000
_cell.angle_alpha   90.00
_cell.angle_beta   90.00
_cell.angle_gamma   90.00
#
_symmetry.space_group_name_H-M   'P 1'
#
loop_
_entity.id
_entity.type
_entity.pdbx_description
1 polymer ?
#
loop_
_entity_poly.entity_id
_entity_poly.type
_entity_poly.pdbx_seq_one_letter_code
_entity_poly.pdbx_strand_id
1 'polypeptide(L)'
;MSLAMLLVVLAERLLPEDRRAACHPGDLAGLGAAYARRRRHEEALRCYEAALRTGLEPGLRRRTEVQRARALDRVGRHDEAAAAWQAMAESGGPGASAGWIQVAKHLEHVKVDLPAALAAAEQARVRSERARLLGRPMYEVERDLAGRLPRLRRRLARCDAVAIADAAIR
;
A
#
# COMPACT_ATOMS: atom_id res chain seq x y z
N MET A 1 -8.04 -28.72 2.87
CA MET A 1 -7.42 -28.20 1.63
C MET A 1 -8.40 -27.22 0.99
N SER A 2 -8.11 -25.92 0.94
CA SER A 2 -9.03 -24.95 0.33
C SER A 2 -8.96 -25.02 -1.21
N LEU A 3 -10.05 -24.67 -1.90
CA LEU A 3 -10.12 -24.63 -3.37
C LEU A 3 -8.97 -23.82 -3.99
N ALA A 4 -8.60 -22.70 -3.36
CA ALA A 4 -7.44 -21.89 -3.78
C ALA A 4 -6.10 -22.66 -3.71
N MET A 5 -5.93 -23.54 -2.71
CA MET A 5 -4.73 -24.39 -2.59
C MET A 5 -4.72 -25.51 -3.62
N LEU A 6 -5.89 -26.08 -3.94
CA LEU A 6 -6.04 -27.04 -5.03
C LEU A 6 -5.69 -26.41 -6.38
N LEU A 7 -6.17 -25.17 -6.63
CA LEU A 7 -5.85 -24.40 -7.82
C LEU A 7 -4.35 -24.06 -7.92
N VAL A 8 -3.66 -23.77 -6.81
CA VAL A 8 -2.19 -23.56 -6.84
C VAL A 8 -1.46 -24.83 -7.25
N VAL A 9 -1.82 -25.97 -6.64
CA VAL A 9 -1.18 -27.26 -6.93
C VAL A 9 -1.48 -27.72 -8.35
N LEU A 10 -2.68 -27.45 -8.86
CA LEU A 10 -3.06 -27.71 -10.24
C LEU A 10 -2.40 -26.72 -11.21
N ALA A 11 -2.31 -25.43 -10.88
CA ALA A 11 -1.66 -24.43 -11.73
C ALA A 11 -0.15 -24.66 -11.85
N GLU A 12 0.53 -25.06 -10.77
CA GLU A 12 1.94 -25.44 -10.78
C GLU A 12 2.21 -26.73 -11.57
N ARG A 13 1.19 -27.60 -11.76
CA ARG A 13 1.34 -28.89 -12.44
C ARG A 13 0.74 -28.97 -13.85
N LEU A 14 -0.23 -28.11 -14.22
CA LEU A 14 -1.09 -28.35 -15.39
C LEU A 14 -1.50 -27.10 -16.20
N LEU A 15 -1.17 -25.86 -15.78
CA LEU A 15 -1.64 -24.66 -16.49
C LEU A 15 -0.48 -23.77 -16.96
N PRO A 16 -0.16 -23.78 -18.26
CA PRO A 16 0.59 -22.70 -18.91
C PRO A 16 -0.05 -21.33 -18.62
N GLU A 17 0.74 -20.25 -18.69
CA GLU A 17 0.27 -18.88 -18.37
C GLU A 17 -1.02 -18.50 -19.10
N ASP A 18 -1.20 -19.06 -20.30
CA ASP A 18 -2.31 -18.88 -21.23
C ASP A 18 -3.69 -19.26 -20.65
N ARG A 19 -3.75 -20.21 -19.69
CA ARG A 19 -5.02 -20.63 -19.07
C ARG A 19 -5.46 -19.80 -17.86
N ARG A 20 -4.62 -18.86 -17.38
CA ARG A 20 -4.99 -17.94 -16.29
C ARG A 20 -6.10 -16.96 -16.70
N ALA A 21 -6.23 -16.67 -17.99
CA ALA A 21 -7.27 -15.78 -18.51
C ALA A 21 -8.69 -16.37 -18.41
N ALA A 22 -8.83 -17.69 -18.23
CA ALA A 22 -10.13 -18.37 -18.13
C ALA A 22 -10.62 -18.56 -16.69
N CYS A 23 -9.82 -18.20 -15.68
CA CYS A 23 -10.19 -18.38 -14.27
C CYS A 23 -11.13 -17.29 -13.79
N HIS A 24 -12.05 -17.64 -12.88
CA HIS A 24 -12.91 -16.66 -12.23
C HIS A 24 -12.06 -15.60 -11.50
N PRO A 25 -12.43 -14.31 -11.53
CA PRO A 25 -11.63 -13.23 -10.93
C PRO A 25 -11.29 -13.46 -9.45
N GLY A 26 -12.24 -14.04 -8.70
CA GLY A 26 -12.02 -14.40 -7.29
C GLY A 26 -10.97 -15.50 -7.09
N ASP A 27 -10.87 -16.45 -8.02
CA ASP A 27 -9.87 -17.51 -7.97
C ASP A 27 -8.47 -16.96 -8.27
N LEU A 28 -8.36 -16.01 -9.22
CA LEU A 28 -7.12 -15.30 -9.49
C LEU A 28 -6.65 -14.51 -8.26
N ALA A 29 -7.56 -13.83 -7.54
CA ALA A 29 -7.24 -13.17 -6.28
C ALA A 29 -6.77 -14.17 -5.20
N GLY A 30 -7.43 -15.33 -5.11
CA GLY A 30 -7.05 -16.42 -4.20
C GLY A 30 -5.67 -17.00 -4.53
N LEU A 31 -5.40 -17.24 -5.81
CA LEU A 31 -4.12 -17.74 -6.33
C LEU A 31 -2.99 -16.74 -6.05
N GLY A 32 -3.22 -15.45 -6.29
CA GLY A 32 -2.26 -14.40 -5.96
C GLY A 32 -1.91 -14.41 -4.46
N ALA A 33 -2.91 -14.56 -3.59
CA ALA A 33 -2.69 -14.68 -2.15
C ALA A 33 -1.91 -15.93 -1.74
N ALA A 34 -2.02 -17.03 -2.49
CA ALA A 34 -1.22 -18.22 -2.24
C ALA A 34 0.23 -18.04 -2.69
N TYR A 35 0.48 -17.46 -3.88
CA TYR A 35 1.84 -17.13 -4.32
C TYR A 35 2.53 -16.15 -3.36
N ALA A 36 1.82 -15.12 -2.90
CA ALA A 36 2.36 -14.14 -1.95
C ALA A 36 2.80 -14.79 -0.61
N ARG A 37 2.06 -15.80 -0.12
CA ARG A 37 2.45 -16.58 1.07
C ARG A 37 3.72 -17.38 0.86
N ARG A 38 3.96 -17.85 -0.37
CA ARG A 38 5.19 -18.56 -0.79
C ARG A 38 6.33 -17.62 -1.20
N ARG A 39 6.20 -16.31 -0.94
CA ARG A 39 7.19 -15.27 -1.32
C ARG A 39 7.43 -15.13 -2.84
N ARG A 40 6.53 -15.68 -3.66
CA ARG A 40 6.51 -15.55 -5.12
C ARG A 40 5.75 -14.30 -5.51
N HIS A 41 6.40 -13.15 -5.37
CA HIS A 41 5.74 -11.84 -5.39
C HIS A 41 5.40 -11.35 -6.80
N GLU A 42 6.22 -11.68 -7.78
CA GLU A 42 5.99 -11.38 -9.19
C GLU A 42 4.77 -12.14 -9.71
N GLU A 43 4.65 -13.44 -9.40
CA GLU A 43 3.48 -14.24 -9.82
C GLU A 43 2.21 -13.82 -9.07
N ALA A 44 2.34 -13.48 -7.78
CA ALA A 44 1.23 -12.91 -7.03
C ALA A 44 0.71 -11.62 -7.67
N LEU A 45 1.62 -10.73 -8.05
CA LEU A 45 1.30 -9.47 -8.70
C LEU A 45 0.56 -9.69 -10.02
N ARG A 46 1.06 -10.59 -10.89
CA ARG A 46 0.37 -10.95 -12.14
C ARG A 46 -1.04 -11.46 -11.91
N CYS A 47 -1.26 -12.28 -10.88
CA CYS A 47 -2.59 -12.79 -10.55
C CYS A 47 -3.54 -11.68 -10.07
N TYR A 48 -3.06 -10.77 -9.21
CA TYR A 48 -3.87 -9.67 -8.73
C TYR A 48 -4.25 -8.69 -9.84
N GLU A 49 -3.32 -8.38 -10.73
CA GLU A 49 -3.57 -7.53 -11.89
C GLU A 49 -4.58 -8.16 -12.86
N ALA A 50 -4.45 -9.47 -13.11
CA ALA A 50 -5.43 -10.20 -13.91
C ALA A 50 -6.82 -10.13 -13.26
N ALA A 51 -6.94 -10.44 -11.95
CA ALA A 51 -8.20 -10.41 -11.22
C ALA A 51 -8.89 -9.03 -11.27
N LEU A 52 -8.11 -7.95 -11.11
CA LEU A 52 -8.63 -6.58 -11.10
C LEU A 52 -9.14 -6.12 -12.47
N ARG A 53 -8.52 -6.60 -13.56
CA ARG A 53 -8.96 -6.33 -14.95
C ARG A 53 -10.26 -7.04 -15.30
N THR A 54 -10.43 -8.28 -14.85
CA THR A 54 -11.60 -9.12 -15.18
C THR A 54 -12.86 -8.78 -14.40
N GLY A 55 -12.76 -7.90 -13.39
CA GLY A 55 -13.90 -7.46 -12.59
C GLY A 55 -14.02 -8.23 -11.28
N LEU A 56 -14.00 -7.50 -10.16
CA LEU A 56 -14.20 -8.05 -8.82
C LEU A 56 -15.31 -7.29 -8.11
N GLU A 57 -16.08 -8.03 -7.31
CA GLU A 57 -17.02 -7.45 -6.35
C GLU A 57 -16.30 -6.43 -5.44
N PRO A 58 -16.93 -5.30 -5.07
CA PRO A 58 -16.24 -4.16 -4.45
C PRO A 58 -15.41 -4.50 -3.21
N GLY A 59 -15.90 -5.40 -2.36
CA GLY A 59 -15.19 -5.84 -1.15
C GLY A 59 -13.92 -6.64 -1.47
N LEU A 60 -14.01 -7.56 -2.43
CA LEU A 60 -12.87 -8.37 -2.87
C LEU A 60 -11.90 -7.54 -3.69
N ARG A 61 -12.39 -6.63 -4.54
CA ARG A 61 -11.60 -5.65 -5.28
C ARG A 61 -10.67 -4.87 -4.35
N ARG A 62 -11.22 -4.22 -3.31
CA ARG A 62 -10.43 -3.44 -2.34
C ARG A 62 -9.36 -4.29 -1.65
N ARG A 63 -9.71 -5.52 -1.24
CA ARG A 63 -8.73 -6.43 -0.63
C ARG A 63 -7.64 -6.81 -1.62
N THR A 64 -7.98 -7.07 -2.88
CA THR A 64 -7.01 -7.39 -3.94
C THR A 64 -6.10 -6.21 -4.27
N GLU A 65 -6.60 -4.98 -4.31
CA GLU A 65 -5.80 -3.76 -4.52
C GLU A 65 -4.77 -3.56 -3.40
N VAL A 66 -5.15 -3.77 -2.15
CA VAL A 66 -4.23 -3.76 -1.00
C VAL A 66 -3.13 -4.80 -1.15
N GLN A 67 -3.47 -6.03 -1.56
CA GLN A 67 -2.46 -7.07 -1.75
C GLN A 67 -1.57 -6.81 -2.97
N ARG A 68 -2.12 -6.22 -4.04
CA ARG A 68 -1.36 -5.76 -5.20
C ARG A 68 -0.33 -4.72 -4.80
N ALA A 69 -0.73 -3.67 -4.07
CA ALA A 69 0.18 -2.62 -3.61
C ALA A 69 1.31 -3.19 -2.73
N ARG A 70 0.99 -4.12 -1.82
CA ARG A 70 2.02 -4.83 -1.03
C ARG A 70 2.95 -5.69 -1.89
N ALA A 71 2.43 -6.36 -2.92
CA ALA A 71 3.24 -7.15 -3.83
C ALA A 71 4.19 -6.26 -4.63
N LEU A 72 3.72 -5.09 -5.11
CA LEU A 72 4.56 -4.07 -5.77
C LEU A 72 5.73 -3.64 -4.88
N ASP A 73 5.47 -3.35 -3.60
CA ASP A 73 6.54 -3.03 -2.65
C ASP A 73 7.56 -4.17 -2.51
N ARG A 74 7.10 -5.42 -2.47
CA ARG A 74 7.97 -6.59 -2.28
C ARG A 74 8.84 -6.91 -3.49
N VAL A 75 8.43 -6.51 -4.70
CA VAL A 75 9.21 -6.65 -5.93
C VAL A 75 10.04 -5.40 -6.26
N GLY A 76 10.13 -4.44 -5.33
CA GLY A 76 10.91 -3.21 -5.51
C GLY A 76 10.26 -2.13 -6.37
N ARG A 77 9.00 -2.32 -6.80
CA ARG A 77 8.24 -1.34 -7.60
C ARG A 77 7.59 -0.29 -6.68
N HIS A 78 8.41 0.40 -5.90
CA HIS A 78 7.98 1.27 -4.81
C HIS A 78 7.15 2.48 -5.27
N ASP A 79 7.50 3.08 -6.41
CA ASP A 79 6.77 4.23 -6.95
C ASP A 79 5.34 3.85 -7.34
N GLU A 80 5.17 2.69 -7.98
CA GLU A 80 3.86 2.16 -8.35
C GLU A 80 3.05 1.72 -7.13
N ALA A 81 3.71 1.14 -6.13
CA ALA A 81 3.07 0.82 -4.86
C ALA A 81 2.54 2.09 -4.19
N ALA A 82 3.36 3.15 -4.12
CA ALA A 82 2.98 4.43 -3.54
C ALA A 82 1.81 5.08 -4.28
N ALA A 83 1.84 5.08 -5.62
CA ALA A 83 0.71 5.56 -6.43
C ALA A 83 -0.58 4.78 -6.16
N ALA A 84 -0.49 3.45 -6.03
CA ALA A 84 -1.66 2.61 -5.68
C ALA A 84 -2.17 2.91 -4.26
N TRP A 85 -1.28 3.07 -3.28
CA TRP A 85 -1.64 3.47 -1.92
C TRP A 85 -2.30 4.84 -1.88
N GLN A 86 -1.78 5.80 -2.63
CA GLN A 86 -2.32 7.15 -2.72
C GLN A 86 -3.72 7.16 -3.32
N ALA A 87 -3.94 6.48 -4.45
CA ALA A 87 -5.25 6.36 -5.07
C ALA A 87 -6.29 5.73 -4.11
N MET A 88 -5.91 4.68 -3.39
CA MET A 88 -6.76 4.09 -2.35
C MET A 88 -7.05 5.08 -1.21
N ALA A 89 -6.05 5.84 -0.78
CA ALA A 89 -6.17 6.80 0.32
C ALA A 89 -7.05 8.02 -0.04
N GLU A 90 -6.99 8.46 -1.29
CA GLU A 90 -7.81 9.52 -1.86
C GLU A 90 -9.26 9.07 -2.07
N SER A 91 -9.48 7.82 -2.51
CA SER A 91 -10.83 7.25 -2.66
C SER A 91 -11.62 7.16 -1.35
N GLY A 92 -10.91 7.17 -0.21
CA GLY A 92 -11.51 7.15 1.12
C GLY A 92 -11.83 5.74 1.66
N GLY A 93 -12.70 5.69 2.67
CA GLY A 93 -13.11 4.46 3.33
C GLY A 93 -12.17 3.94 4.43
N PRO A 94 -12.43 2.74 4.98
CA PRO A 94 -11.78 2.23 6.19
C PRO A 94 -10.25 2.07 6.12
N GLY A 95 -9.67 2.04 4.91
CA GLY A 95 -8.24 1.89 4.69
C GLY A 95 -7.50 3.20 4.42
N ALA A 96 -8.21 4.33 4.30
CA ALA A 96 -7.61 5.57 3.78
C ALA A 96 -6.45 6.08 4.64
N SER A 97 -6.60 6.07 5.96
CA SER A 97 -5.52 6.47 6.86
C SER A 97 -4.29 5.57 6.73
N ALA A 98 -4.48 4.25 6.63
CA ALA A 98 -3.37 3.33 6.43
C ALA A 98 -2.68 3.54 5.08
N GLY A 99 -3.43 3.87 4.02
CA GLY A 99 -2.87 4.24 2.72
C GLY A 99 -1.99 5.48 2.80
N TRP A 100 -2.45 6.55 3.45
CA TRP A 100 -1.66 7.77 3.68
C TRP A 100 -0.36 7.50 4.47
N ILE A 101 -0.37 6.54 5.40
CA ILE A 101 0.87 6.10 6.10
C ILE A 101 1.87 5.47 5.12
N GLN A 102 1.41 4.64 4.18
CA GLN A 102 2.32 4.03 3.19
C GLN A 102 2.89 5.08 2.25
N VAL A 103 2.07 6.05 1.81
CA VAL A 103 2.53 7.20 1.01
C VAL A 103 3.58 8.00 1.79
N ALA A 104 3.32 8.32 3.06
CA ALA A 104 4.29 9.04 3.90
C ALA A 104 5.62 8.27 4.06
N LYS A 105 5.56 6.94 4.21
CA LYS A 105 6.76 6.08 4.27
C LYS A 105 7.56 6.14 2.98
N HIS A 106 6.88 6.04 1.84
CA HIS A 106 7.53 6.10 0.53
C HIS A 106 8.22 7.46 0.31
N LEU A 107 7.51 8.56 0.58
CA LEU A 107 8.06 9.91 0.43
C LEU A 107 9.25 10.14 1.37
N GLU A 108 9.18 9.64 2.62
CA GLU A 108 10.25 9.82 3.59
C GLU A 108 11.50 8.97 3.29
N HIS A 109 11.33 7.72 2.86
CA HIS A 109 12.42 6.74 2.78
C HIS A 109 12.94 6.52 1.36
N VAL A 110 12.10 6.73 0.34
CA VAL A 110 12.47 6.49 -1.07
C VAL A 110 12.73 7.82 -1.78
N LYS A 111 11.78 8.77 -1.71
CA LYS A 111 11.95 10.09 -2.37
C LYS A 111 12.75 11.09 -1.53
N VAL A 112 12.86 10.85 -0.23
CA VAL A 112 13.48 11.77 0.74
C VAL A 112 12.84 13.17 0.70
N ASP A 113 11.55 13.23 0.35
CA ASP A 113 10.75 14.45 0.31
C ASP A 113 10.05 14.63 1.67
N LEU A 114 10.71 15.37 2.56
CA LEU A 114 10.20 15.59 3.93
C LEU A 114 8.90 16.41 3.97
N PRO A 115 8.75 17.52 3.21
CA PRO A 115 7.49 18.24 3.15
C PRO A 115 6.32 17.37 2.69
N ALA A 116 6.46 16.63 1.60
CA ALA A 116 5.39 15.79 1.08
C ALA A 116 5.10 14.61 2.03
N ALA A 117 6.13 14.01 2.63
CA ALA A 117 5.95 12.96 3.65
C ALA A 117 5.16 13.47 4.86
N LEU A 118 5.46 14.69 5.33
CA LEU A 118 4.74 15.31 6.43
C LEU A 118 3.29 15.59 6.06
N ALA A 119 3.04 16.15 4.86
CA ALA A 119 1.69 16.37 4.37
C ALA A 119 0.87 15.07 4.31
N ALA A 120 1.43 13.98 3.79
CA ALA A 120 0.78 12.68 3.77
C ALA A 120 0.50 12.14 5.19
N ALA A 121 1.44 12.28 6.12
CA ALA A 121 1.23 11.89 7.52
C ALA A 121 0.12 12.72 8.20
N GLU A 122 0.00 14.01 7.89
CA GLU A 122 -1.09 14.86 8.37
C GLU A 122 -2.45 14.42 7.79
N GLN A 123 -2.50 14.03 6.51
CA GLN A 123 -3.72 13.47 5.89
C GLN A 123 -4.18 12.19 6.61
N ALA A 124 -3.26 11.33 7.03
CA ALA A 124 -3.56 10.16 7.85
C ALA A 124 -4.10 10.56 9.23
N ARG A 125 -3.48 11.57 9.88
CA ARG A 125 -3.84 12.06 11.22
C ARG A 125 -5.26 12.61 11.27
N VAL A 126 -5.60 13.54 10.37
CA VAL A 126 -6.93 14.16 10.33
C VAL A 126 -8.03 13.10 10.21
N ARG A 127 -7.80 12.07 9.38
CA ARG A 127 -8.72 10.96 9.21
C ARG A 127 -8.80 10.05 10.45
N SER A 128 -7.67 9.76 11.11
CA SER A 128 -7.69 8.96 12.35
C SER A 128 -8.34 9.68 13.51
N GLU A 129 -8.11 10.98 13.65
CA GLU A 129 -8.76 11.79 14.69
C GLU A 129 -10.26 11.84 14.48
N ARG A 130 -10.71 12.06 13.24
CA ARG A 130 -12.14 12.01 12.90
C ARG A 130 -12.75 10.64 13.23
N ALA A 131 -12.07 9.54 12.90
CA ALA A 131 -12.58 8.21 13.22
C ALA A 131 -12.64 7.96 14.74
N ARG A 132 -11.63 8.41 15.49
CA ARG A 132 -11.61 8.34 16.96
C ARG A 132 -12.76 9.12 17.58
N LEU A 133 -13.04 10.34 17.11
CA LEU A 133 -14.19 11.14 17.57
C LEU A 133 -15.53 10.44 17.33
N LEU A 134 -15.60 9.59 16.29
CA LEU A 134 -16.77 8.75 15.99
C LEU A 134 -16.77 7.40 16.74
N GLY A 135 -15.92 7.23 17.77
CA GLY A 135 -15.82 6.00 18.56
C GLY A 135 -15.14 4.84 17.82
N ARG A 136 -14.39 5.11 16.75
CA ARG A 136 -13.68 4.11 15.93
C ARG A 136 -12.18 4.40 15.90
N PRO A 137 -11.47 4.24 17.04
CA PRO A 137 -10.04 4.51 17.11
C PRO A 137 -9.26 3.63 16.14
N MET A 138 -8.23 4.20 15.51
CA MET A 138 -7.35 3.49 14.58
C MET A 138 -5.96 3.33 15.21
N TYR A 139 -5.86 2.49 16.25
CA TYR A 139 -4.68 2.38 17.11
C TYR A 139 -3.35 2.16 16.35
N GLU A 140 -3.35 1.34 15.30
CA GLU A 140 -2.13 1.09 14.52
C GLU A 140 -1.65 2.34 13.77
N VAL A 141 -2.59 3.10 13.19
CA VAL A 141 -2.30 4.36 12.49
C VAL A 141 -1.84 5.40 13.51
N GLU A 142 -2.57 5.55 14.60
CA GLU A 142 -2.26 6.52 15.66
C GLU A 142 -0.88 6.28 16.26
N ARG A 143 -0.51 5.01 16.46
CA ARG A 143 0.82 4.62 16.95
C ARG A 143 1.94 4.96 15.94
N ASP A 144 1.74 4.70 14.64
CA ASP A 144 2.72 5.08 13.61
C ASP A 144 2.90 6.61 13.58
N LEU A 145 1.79 7.36 13.63
CA LEU A 145 1.79 8.82 13.62
C LEU A 145 2.46 9.45 14.84
N ALA A 146 2.27 8.87 16.03
CA ALA A 146 2.85 9.37 17.28
C ALA A 146 4.38 9.52 17.19
N GLY A 147 5.06 8.59 16.51
CA GLY A 147 6.49 8.68 16.26
C GLY A 147 6.84 9.49 15.01
N ARG A 148 6.08 9.31 13.92
CA ARG A 148 6.43 9.88 12.61
C ARG A 148 6.31 11.39 12.56
N LEU A 149 5.22 11.97 13.06
CA LEU A 149 4.97 13.41 12.94
C LEU A 149 6.03 14.27 13.65
N PRO A 150 6.37 14.02 14.93
CA PRO A 150 7.43 14.79 15.58
C PRO A 150 8.79 14.59 14.88
N ARG A 151 9.07 13.37 14.40
CA ARG A 151 10.31 13.08 13.67
C ARG A 151 10.41 13.89 12.38
N LEU A 152 9.37 13.88 11.55
CA LEU A 152 9.35 14.60 10.27
C LEU A 152 9.46 16.11 10.48
N ARG A 153 8.70 16.68 11.44
CA ARG A 153 8.77 18.10 11.77
C ARG A 153 10.18 18.53 12.22
N ARG A 154 10.83 17.75 13.10
CA ARG A 154 12.20 18.02 13.53
C ARG A 154 13.21 17.94 12.39
N ARG A 155 13.09 16.94 11.52
CA ARG A 155 13.99 16.79 10.36
C ARG A 155 13.82 17.96 9.38
N LEU A 156 12.58 18.36 9.09
CA LEU A 156 12.27 19.47 8.19
C LEU A 156 12.82 20.79 8.74
N ALA A 157 12.52 21.12 10.00
CA ALA A 157 13.05 22.33 10.64
C ALA A 157 14.58 22.39 10.63
N ARG A 158 15.26 21.25 10.79
CA ARG A 158 16.72 21.19 10.68
C ARG A 158 17.22 21.45 9.26
N CYS A 159 16.55 20.90 8.24
CA CYS A 159 16.88 21.17 6.85
C CYS A 159 16.67 22.65 6.49
N ASP A 160 15.57 23.24 6.94
CA ASP A 160 15.27 24.66 6.73
C ASP A 160 16.31 25.56 7.42
N ALA A 161 16.69 25.25 8.66
CA ALA A 161 17.72 25.99 9.39
C ALA A 161 19.09 25.93 8.70
N VAL A 162 19.48 24.78 8.15
CA VAL A 162 20.73 24.64 7.38
C VAL A 162 20.65 25.46 6.09
N ALA A 163 19.54 25.39 5.35
CA ALA A 163 19.37 26.16 4.12
C ALA A 163 19.41 27.68 4.36
N ILE A 164 18.81 28.16 5.46
CA ILE A 164 18.87 29.57 5.87
C ILE A 164 20.31 29.99 6.20
N ALA A 165 21.04 29.15 6.95
CA ALA A 165 22.43 29.42 7.29
C ALA A 165 23.33 29.49 6.05
N ASP A 166 23.17 28.55 5.11
CA ASP A 166 23.93 28.54 3.85
C ASP A 166 23.64 29.77 2.97
N ALA A 167 22.41 30.27 3.00
CA ALA A 167 22.02 31.46 2.26
C ALA A 167 22.58 32.76 2.87
N ALA A 168 22.76 32.81 4.20
CA ALA A 168 23.30 33.98 4.90
C ALA A 168 24.83 34.16 4.74
N ILE A 169 25.53 33.14 4.25
CA ILE A 169 27.00 33.16 4.03
C ILE A 169 27.35 33.53 2.58
N ARG A 170 26.36 33.63 1.67
CA ARG A 170 26.52 34.03 0.27
C ARG A 170 26.22 35.52 0.07
#